data_AF-A0A6B3GYG1-F1
#
_entry.id   AF-A0A6B3GYG1-F1
#
_cell.length_a   1.000
_cell.length_b   1.000
_cell.length_c   1.000
_cell.angle_alpha   90.00
_cell.angle_beta   90.00
_cell.angle_gamma   90.00
#
_symmetry.space_group_name_H-M   'P 1'
#
loop_
_entity.id
_entity.type
_entity.pdbx_description
1 polymer ?
#
loop_
_entity_poly.entity_id
_entity_poly.type
_entity_poly.pdbx_seq_one_letter_code
_entity_poly.pdbx_strand_id
1 'polypeptide(L)'
;MISKAGKALNGHLDHRNPLVFDTHELGRRPGAMKRLSRSVEAPGSPVLGIDGVIGVPEGAPVELDLRLESVMEGVLVTGTARATAEGECVRCLEP
;
A
#
# COMPACT_ATOMS: atom_id res chain seq x y z
N MET A 1 -16.90 -16.09 -12.94
CA MET A 1 -15.58 -16.66 -12.58
C MET A 1 -14.55 -16.17 -13.58
N ILE A 2 -13.74 -15.18 -13.24
CA ILE A 2 -12.35 -15.02 -13.73
C ILE A 2 -11.64 -14.26 -12.63
N SER A 3 -10.72 -14.98 -11.99
CA SER A 3 -9.74 -14.49 -11.01
C SER A 3 -8.84 -13.43 -11.64
N LYS A 4 -8.49 -12.38 -10.88
CA LYS A 4 -7.23 -11.66 -11.10
C LYS A 4 -6.69 -11.01 -9.82
N ALA A 5 -6.34 -11.88 -8.87
CA ALA A 5 -5.24 -11.58 -7.97
C ALA A 5 -3.96 -11.32 -8.81
N GLY A 6 -3.22 -10.26 -8.48
CA GLY A 6 -1.85 -10.04 -8.96
C GLY A 6 -1.69 -9.68 -10.45
N LYS A 7 -1.88 -8.40 -10.80
CA LYS A 7 -1.24 -7.83 -12.00
C LYS A 7 -0.35 -6.67 -11.60
N ALA A 8 0.91 -6.95 -11.27
CA ALA A 8 1.92 -5.90 -11.34
C ALA A 8 2.18 -5.58 -12.83
N LEU A 9 1.71 -4.38 -13.21
CA LEU A 9 2.39 -3.40 -14.08
C LEU A 9 2.65 -3.76 -15.55
N ASN A 10 1.59 -3.73 -16.37
CA ASN A 10 1.71 -3.32 -17.79
C ASN A 10 0.57 -2.35 -18.16
N GLY A 11 0.09 -1.61 -17.17
CA GLY A 11 -0.90 -0.55 -17.31
C GLY A 11 -0.30 0.73 -16.76
N HIS A 12 -0.52 1.85 -17.45
CA HIS A 12 -0.12 3.17 -16.99
C HIS A 12 -0.60 3.36 -15.54
N LEU A 13 0.33 3.55 -14.60
CA LEU A 13 -0.01 3.87 -13.22
C LEU A 13 -0.71 5.23 -13.21
N ASP A 14 -1.89 5.32 -12.58
CA ASP A 14 -2.54 6.61 -12.37
C ASP A 14 -1.82 7.33 -11.21
N HIS A 15 -1.05 8.37 -11.53
CA HIS A 15 -0.33 9.20 -10.56
C HIS A 15 -1.25 9.89 -9.54
N ARG A 16 -2.55 9.99 -9.83
CA ARG A 16 -3.55 10.55 -8.90
C ARG A 16 -3.96 9.56 -7.82
N ASN A 17 -3.63 8.27 -7.98
CA ASN A 17 -3.92 7.28 -6.95
C ASN A 17 -3.01 7.55 -5.73
N PRO A 18 -3.58 7.72 -4.53
CA PRO A 18 -2.83 8.06 -3.32
C PRO A 18 -1.91 6.93 -2.83
N LEU A 19 -1.96 5.73 -3.40
CA LEU A 19 -1.02 4.64 -3.14
C LEU A 19 0.10 4.54 -4.18
N VAL A 20 0.09 5.41 -5.21
CA VAL A 20 1.19 5.54 -6.16
C VAL A 20 2.18 6.58 -5.64
N PHE A 21 3.47 6.23 -5.71
CA PHE A 21 4.58 7.09 -5.29
C PHE A 21 5.49 7.34 -6.48
N ASP A 22 5.66 8.62 -6.82
CA ASP A 22 6.56 9.01 -7.90
C ASP A 22 8.03 8.92 -7.45
N THR A 23 8.83 8.20 -8.23
CA THR A 23 10.29 8.07 -8.03
C THR A 23 11.09 9.05 -8.89
N HIS A 24 10.47 9.73 -9.85
CA HIS A 24 11.13 10.71 -10.71
C HIS A 24 11.64 11.93 -9.94
N GLU A 25 10.94 12.30 -8.88
CA GLU A 25 11.36 13.35 -7.94
C GLU A 25 12.53 12.91 -7.04
N LEU A 26 12.85 11.61 -6.97
CA LEU A 26 13.99 11.11 -6.23
C LEU A 26 15.26 11.33 -7.06
N GLY A 27 16.19 12.15 -6.56
CA GLY A 27 17.43 12.47 -7.26
C GLY A 27 18.16 11.21 -7.73
N ARG A 28 18.63 11.19 -8.98
CA ARG A 28 19.29 10.00 -9.61
C ARG A 28 20.66 9.64 -9.03
N ARG A 29 21.11 10.33 -7.98
CA ARG A 29 22.40 10.07 -7.34
C ARG A 29 22.17 9.18 -6.13
N PRO A 30 22.94 8.09 -5.97
CA PRO A 30 22.91 7.28 -4.75
C PRO A 30 23.03 8.15 -3.50
N GLY A 31 22.21 7.86 -2.49
CA GLY A 31 22.11 8.63 -1.25
C GLY A 31 21.09 9.77 -1.27
N ALA A 32 20.42 10.04 -2.40
CA ALA A 32 19.24 10.91 -2.41
C ALA A 32 18.10 10.23 -1.60
N MET A 33 17.54 10.96 -0.63
CA MET A 33 16.52 10.44 0.28
C MET A 33 15.29 11.37 0.28
N LYS A 34 14.10 10.77 0.27
CA LYS A 34 12.83 11.46 0.52
C LYS A 34 12.07 10.75 1.64
N ARG A 35 11.61 11.51 2.64
CA ARG A 35 10.65 11.04 3.64
C ARG A 35 9.25 11.44 3.22
N LEU A 36 8.29 10.55 3.43
CA LEU A 36 6.90 10.75 3.09
C LEU A 36 6.04 10.26 4.25
N SER A 37 5.24 11.16 4.79
CA SER A 37 4.21 10.85 5.77
C SER A 37 2.87 11.35 5.26
N ARG A 38 1.91 10.45 5.11
CA ARG A 38 0.54 10.79 4.68
C ARG A 38 -0.47 9.74 5.12
N SER A 39 -1.70 10.19 5.32
CA SER A 39 -2.87 9.33 5.46
C SER A 39 -3.51 9.13 4.09
N VAL A 40 -3.88 7.89 3.76
CA VAL A 40 -4.54 7.54 2.50
C VAL A 40 -5.75 6.66 2.76
N GLU A 41 -6.70 6.67 1.84
CA GLU A 41 -7.88 5.81 1.92
C GLU A 41 -7.53 4.38 1.47
N ALA A 42 -8.02 3.39 2.20
CA ALA A 42 -7.88 1.99 1.82
C ALA A 42 -8.65 1.71 0.50
N PRO A 43 -8.04 1.02 -0.47
CA PRO A 43 -8.52 0.97 -1.86
C PRO A 43 -9.77 0.08 -2.07
N GLY A 44 -10.23 -0.66 -1.06
CA GLY A 44 -11.36 -1.61 -1.14
C GLY A 44 -11.09 -2.86 -1.99
N SER A 45 -10.40 -2.72 -3.13
CA SER A 45 -9.97 -3.82 -3.99
C SER A 45 -8.60 -3.55 -4.63
N PRO A 46 -7.57 -4.38 -4.39
CA PRO A 46 -7.58 -5.52 -3.46
C PRO A 46 -7.71 -5.06 -2.00
N VAL A 47 -8.41 -5.85 -1.19
CA VAL A 47 -8.53 -5.62 0.25
C VAL A 47 -7.15 -5.69 0.91
N LEU A 48 -6.87 -4.77 1.83
CA LEU A 48 -5.70 -4.86 2.69
C LEU A 48 -5.97 -5.86 3.82
N GLY A 49 -5.71 -7.14 3.54
CA GLY A 49 -5.96 -8.23 4.48
C GLY A 49 -6.25 -9.55 3.78
N ILE A 50 -6.97 -10.43 4.48
CA ILE A 50 -7.51 -11.67 3.94
C ILE A 50 -8.99 -11.45 3.64
N ASP A 51 -9.33 -11.49 2.36
CA ASP A 51 -10.70 -11.30 1.87
C ASP A 51 -11.68 -12.25 2.56
N GLY A 52 -12.78 -11.70 3.08
CA GLY A 52 -13.81 -12.42 3.82
C GLY A 52 -13.43 -12.88 5.25
N VAL A 53 -12.25 -12.52 5.78
CA VAL A 53 -11.84 -12.93 7.15
C VAL A 53 -11.44 -11.72 8.01
N ILE A 54 -10.47 -10.93 7.54
CA ILE A 54 -9.97 -9.75 8.24
C ILE A 54 -9.36 -8.78 7.23
N GLY A 55 -9.75 -7.52 7.29
CA GLY A 55 -9.23 -6.52 6.37
C GLY A 55 -9.49 -5.10 6.83
N VAL A 56 -8.75 -4.16 6.26
CA VAL A 56 -9.02 -2.74 6.43
C VAL A 56 -10.27 -2.38 5.60
N PRO A 57 -11.32 -1.80 6.20
CA PRO A 57 -12.51 -1.38 5.47
C PRO A 57 -12.18 -0.40 4.34
N GLU A 58 -12.90 -0.46 3.23
CA GLU A 58 -12.75 0.50 2.12
C GLU A 58 -12.92 1.95 2.62
N GLY A 59 -12.05 2.85 2.16
CA GLY A 59 -12.07 4.25 2.60
C GLY A 59 -11.50 4.50 4.00
N ALA A 60 -11.22 3.47 4.80
CA ALA A 60 -10.63 3.66 6.12
C ALA A 60 -9.20 4.23 6.01
N PRO A 61 -8.78 5.08 6.97
CA PRO A 61 -7.47 5.73 6.92
C PRO A 61 -6.34 4.74 7.13
N VAL A 62 -5.33 4.85 6.27
CA VAL A 62 -4.06 4.13 6.35
C VAL A 62 -2.94 5.16 6.50
N GLU A 63 -2.32 5.17 7.67
CA GLU A 63 -1.19 6.05 7.98
C GLU A 63 0.10 5.44 7.45
N LEU A 64 0.79 6.18 6.58
CA LEU A 64 2.05 5.78 5.98
C LEU A 64 3.18 6.66 6.49
N ASP A 65 4.28 6.04 6.92
CA ASP A 65 5.56 6.70 7.18
C ASP A 65 6.63 5.94 6.41
N LEU A 66 7.08 6.51 5.29
CA LEU A 66 7.96 5.89 4.33
C LEU A 66 9.23 6.72 4.10
N ARG A 67 10.33 6.03 3.87
CA ARG A 67 11.62 6.56 3.48
C ARG A 67 12.06 5.90 2.19
N LEU A 68 12.18 6.72 1.14
CA LEU A 68 12.64 6.33 -0.18
C LEU A 68 14.10 6.77 -0.34
N GLU A 69 14.95 5.86 -0.75
CA GLU A 69 16.40 6.09 -0.92
C GLU A 69 16.85 5.62 -2.30
N SER A 70 17.55 6.48 -3.04
CA SER A 70 18.21 6.07 -4.28
C SER A 70 19.46 5.26 -3.91
N VAL A 71 19.52 4.03 -4.41
CA VAL A 71 20.63 3.09 -4.27
C VAL A 71 21.18 2.75 -5.65
N MET A 72 22.32 2.05 -5.71
CA MET A 72 23.00 1.74 -6.98
C MET A 72 22.09 1.06 -8.01
N GLU A 73 21.23 0.14 -7.56
CA GLU A 73 20.34 -0.67 -8.41
C GLU A 73 18.87 -0.22 -8.34
N GLY A 74 18.59 1.04 -7.97
CA GLY A 74 17.23 1.60 -8.01
C GLY A 74 16.82 2.38 -6.77
N VAL A 75 15.63 2.06 -6.23
CA VAL A 75 15.02 2.77 -5.10
C VAL A 75 14.67 1.79 -3.99
N LEU A 76 15.26 2.00 -2.81
CA LEU A 76 14.89 1.30 -1.59
C LEU A 76 13.75 2.06 -0.91
N VAL A 77 12.64 1.38 -0.64
CA VAL A 77 11.52 1.91 0.14
C VAL A 77 11.47 1.18 1.47
N THR A 78 11.53 1.93 2.57
CA THR A 78 11.42 1.40 3.93
C THR A 78 10.38 2.20 4.70
N GLY A 79 9.77 1.61 5.73
CA GLY A 79 8.80 2.35 6.53
C GLY A 79 7.74 1.47 7.18
N THR A 80 6.68 2.11 7.63
CA THR A 80 5.53 1.45 8.26
C THR A 80 4.22 1.94 7.66
N ALA A 81 3.25 1.04 7.59
CA ALA A 81 1.85 1.35 7.33
C ALA A 81 1.04 0.95 8.57
N ARG A 82 0.11 1.79 9.01
CA ARG A 82 -0.80 1.52 10.13
C ARG A 82 -2.24 1.75 9.68
N ALA A 83 -3.10 0.80 9.99
CA ALA A 83 -4.52 0.88 9.68
C ALA A 83 -5.30 0.04 10.71
N THR A 84 -6.58 0.35 10.87
CA THR A 84 -7.50 -0.48 11.66
C THR A 84 -8.08 -1.55 10.75
N ALA A 85 -7.87 -2.81 11.11
CA ALA A 85 -8.48 -3.94 10.43
C ALA A 85 -9.68 -4.44 11.23
N GLU A 86 -10.75 -4.79 10.52
CA GLU A 86 -11.95 -5.42 11.06
C GLU A 86 -12.01 -6.85 10.56
N GLY A 87 -12.43 -7.78 11.41
CA GLY A 87 -12.53 -9.19 11.06
C GLY A 87 -13.35 -9.96 12.08
N GLU A 88 -13.89 -11.09 11.63
CA GLU A 88 -14.71 -11.95 12.48
C GLU A 88 -13.88 -13.12 13.01
N CYS A 89 -13.98 -13.36 14.32
CA CYS A 89 -13.35 -14.53 14.91
C CYS A 89 -14.19 -15.77 14.61
N VAL A 90 -13.74 -16.59 13.66
CA VAL A 90 -14.38 -17.87 13.32
C VAL A 90 -14.48 -18.87 14.48
N ARG A 91 -13.72 -18.64 15.57
CA ARG A 91 -13.79 -19.46 16.80
C ARG A 91 -14.85 -18.97 17.79
N CYS A 92 -15.37 -17.76 17.61
CA CYS A 92 -16.32 -17.11 18.51
C CYS A 92 -17.69 -16.88 17.87
N LEU A 93 -17.87 -17.26 16.60
CA LEU A 93 -19.18 -17.36 15.98
C LEU A 93 -19.83 -18.65 16.49
N GLU A 94 -20.69 -18.53 17.51
CA GLU A 94 -21.66 -19.59 17.80
C GLU A 94 -22.60 -19.75 16.58
N PRO A 95 -22.86 -21.00 16.13
CA PRO A 95 -23.67 -21.29 14.94
C PRO A 95 -25.16 -20.97 15.10
#